data_AF-A0A0V1AHL1-F1
#
_entry.id   AF-A0A0V1AHL1-F1
#
_cell.length_a   1.000
_cell.length_b   1.000
_cell.length_c   1.000
_cell.angle_alpha   90.00
_cell.angle_beta   90.00
_cell.angle_gamma   90.00
#
_symmetry.space_group_name_H-M   'P 1'
#
loop_
_entity.id
_entity.type
_entity.pdbx_description
1 polymer ?
#
loop_
_entity_poly.entity_id
_entity_poly.type
_entity_poly.pdbx_seq_one_letter_code
_entity_poly.pdbx_strand_id
1 'polypeptide(L)'
;MKVIEEIISVLERPVKHELYFNNFFASYDLLEKLTDKMIRATGTIRNSRTRKIPIMPVDEVKKKYRGFFDHVCNGPVYVCRWNDNAIVTLASNHLTHHQSAQCSDTHSRKRST
;
A
#
# COMPACT_ATOMS: atom_id res chain seq x y z
N MET A 1 -4.36 -19.04 5.36
CA MET A 1 -3.93 -17.84 6.11
C MET A 1 -4.88 -17.70 7.30
N LYS A 2 -4.85 -18.69 8.21
CA LYS A 2 -5.96 -18.95 9.16
C LYS A 2 -6.20 -17.79 10.15
N VAL A 3 -5.13 -17.14 10.61
CA VAL A 3 -5.21 -16.01 11.55
C VAL A 3 -6.03 -14.85 11.01
N ILE A 4 -5.87 -14.50 9.73
CA ILE A 4 -6.61 -13.37 9.13
C ILE A 4 -8.10 -13.70 9.01
N GLU A 5 -8.42 -14.95 8.63
CA GLU A 5 -9.79 -15.43 8.53
C GLU A 5 -10.48 -15.43 9.90
N GLU A 6 -9.76 -15.82 10.95
CA GLU A 6 -10.24 -15.80 12.33
C GLU A 6 -10.50 -14.38 12.83
N ILE A 7 -9.57 -13.44 12.59
CA ILE A 7 -9.76 -12.02 12.93
C ILE A 7 -10.99 -11.45 12.20
N ILE A 8 -11.17 -11.77 10.92
CA ILE A 8 -12.31 -11.31 10.14
C ILE A 8 -13.63 -11.91 10.64
N SER A 9 -13.61 -13.15 11.14
CA SER A 9 -14.80 -13.84 11.63
C SER A 9 -15.44 -13.16 12.84
N VAL A 10 -14.65 -12.41 13.62
CA VAL A 10 -15.11 -11.65 14.79
C VAL A 10 -15.76 -10.31 14.38
N LEU A 11 -15.59 -9.87 13.12
CA LEU A 11 -16.18 -8.62 12.65
C LEU A 11 -17.67 -8.83 12.33
N GLU A 12 -18.56 -8.30 13.18
CA GLU A 12 -20.02 -8.40 12.98
C GLU A 12 -20.49 -7.76 11.66
N ARG A 13 -19.82 -6.68 11.21
CA ARG A 13 -20.17 -5.95 9.98
C ARG A 13 -18.92 -5.61 9.16
N PRO A 14 -18.31 -6.58 8.45
CA PRO A 14 -17.01 -6.39 7.78
C PRO A 14 -17.00 -5.21 6.80
N VAL A 15 -18.10 -4.97 6.09
CA VAL A 15 -18.26 -3.86 5.12
C VAL A 15 -18.15 -2.46 5.75
N LYS A 16 -18.35 -2.32 7.06
CA LYS A 16 -18.23 -1.05 7.79
C LYS A 16 -16.81 -0.79 8.30
N HIS A 17 -15.92 -1.75 8.17
CA HIS A 17 -14.56 -1.66 8.68
C HIS A 17 -13.57 -1.45 7.54
N GLU A 18 -12.39 -0.96 7.89
CA GLU A 18 -11.23 -0.95 7.02
C GLU A 18 -10.08 -1.59 7.79
N LEU A 19 -9.42 -2.56 7.17
CA LEU A 19 -8.35 -3.33 7.78
C LEU A 19 -6.99 -2.80 7.34
N TYR A 20 -6.11 -2.56 8.30
CA TYR A 20 -4.74 -2.14 8.04
C TYR A 20 -3.75 -3.24 8.40
N PHE A 21 -2.98 -3.70 7.42
CA PHE A 21 -2.02 -4.79 7.59
C PHE A 21 -0.59 -4.30 7.54
N ASN A 22 0.21 -4.72 8.52
CA ASN A 22 1.66 -4.58 8.46
C ASN A 22 2.26 -5.53 7.39
N ASN A 23 3.51 -5.26 7.01
CA ASN A 23 4.27 -5.97 5.98
C ASN A 23 4.39 -7.48 6.14
N PHE A 24 4.19 -8.00 7.35
CA PHE A 24 4.22 -9.43 7.61
C PHE A 24 3.01 -10.13 7.01
N PHE A 25 1.83 -9.52 7.13
CA PHE A 25 0.56 -10.10 6.69
C PHE A 25 0.13 -9.63 5.30
N ALA A 26 0.45 -8.40 4.91
CA ALA A 26 0.00 -7.86 3.63
C ALA A 26 0.65 -8.57 2.42
N SER A 27 -0.20 -8.98 1.48
CA SER A 27 0.17 -9.48 0.16
C SER A 27 -0.92 -9.10 -0.85
N TYR A 28 -0.57 -9.11 -2.13
CA TYR A 28 -1.54 -8.89 -3.21
C TYR A 28 -2.67 -9.92 -3.14
N ASP A 29 -2.33 -11.22 -3.06
CA ASP A 29 -3.31 -12.31 -2.98
C ASP A 29 -4.27 -12.20 -1.78
N LEU A 30 -3.79 -11.65 -0.66
CA LEU A 30 -4.68 -11.38 0.48
C LEU A 30 -5.67 -10.26 0.13
N LEU A 31 -5.18 -9.13 -0.38
CA LEU A 31 -6.01 -7.98 -0.72
C LEU A 31 -7.07 -8.33 -1.78
N GLU A 32 -6.69 -9.12 -2.78
CA GLU A 32 -7.59 -9.63 -3.81
C GLU A 32 -8.70 -10.51 -3.21
N LYS A 33 -8.36 -11.46 -2.32
CA LYS A 33 -9.36 -12.27 -1.59
C LYS A 33 -10.29 -11.44 -0.70
N LEU A 34 -9.81 -10.33 -0.15
CA LEU A 34 -10.64 -9.43 0.66
C LEU A 34 -11.58 -8.61 -0.21
N THR A 35 -11.22 -8.32 -1.47
CA THR A 35 -12.12 -7.73 -2.46
C THR A 35 -13.33 -8.61 -2.69
N ASP A 36 -13.13 -9.92 -2.90
CA ASP A 36 -14.23 -10.87 -3.13
C ASP A 36 -15.20 -10.95 -1.94
N LYS A 37 -14.70 -10.66 -0.74
CA LYS A 37 -15.48 -10.61 0.51
C LYS A 37 -16.06 -9.22 0.81
N MET A 38 -15.87 -8.23 -0.07
CA MET A 38 -16.28 -6.84 0.11
C MET A 38 -15.69 -6.21 1.39
N ILE A 39 -14.49 -6.62 1.78
CA ILE A 39 -13.77 -6.11 2.95
C ILE A 39 -12.71 -5.13 2.46
N ARG A 40 -12.80 -3.89 2.93
CA ARG A 40 -11.81 -2.86 2.62
C ARG A 40 -10.54 -3.11 3.41
N ALA A 41 -9.42 -3.13 2.70
CA ALA A 41 -8.12 -3.37 3.28
C ALA A 41 -7.03 -2.55 2.61
N THR A 42 -6.05 -2.16 3.42
CA THR A 42 -4.85 -1.44 3.03
C THR A 42 -3.66 -2.03 3.78
N GLY A 43 -2.49 -2.10 3.16
CA GLY A 43 -1.30 -2.58 3.86
C GLY A 43 -0.01 -2.31 3.13
N THR A 44 1.09 -2.34 3.87
CA THR A 44 2.43 -2.22 3.30
C THR A 44 2.90 -3.58 2.77
N ILE A 45 3.27 -3.72 1.51
CA ILE A 45 3.75 -4.99 0.95
C ILE A 45 5.29 -5.02 0.92
N ARG A 46 5.88 -6.12 1.38
CA ARG A 46 7.32 -6.36 1.27
C ARG A 46 7.72 -6.57 -0.20
N ASN A 47 8.82 -5.98 -0.65
CA ASN A 47 9.28 -6.05 -2.06
C ASN A 47 9.37 -7.49 -2.63
N SER A 48 9.72 -8.48 -1.81
CA SER A 48 9.76 -9.89 -2.24
C SER A 48 8.39 -10.42 -2.71
N ARG A 49 7.29 -9.76 -2.32
CA ARG A 49 5.90 -10.13 -2.66
C ARG A 49 5.33 -9.31 -3.82
N THR A 50 6.09 -8.37 -4.40
CA THR A 50 5.62 -7.51 -5.50
C THR A 50 6.15 -7.94 -6.86
N ARG A 51 6.87 -9.07 -6.97
CA ARG A 51 7.57 -9.48 -8.19
C ARG A 51 6.68 -9.71 -9.41
N LYS A 52 5.40 -10.04 -9.22
CA LYS A 52 4.43 -10.28 -10.30
C LYS A 52 3.61 -9.04 -10.66
N ILE A 53 3.79 -7.95 -9.93
CA ILE A 53 3.02 -6.72 -10.10
C ILE A 53 3.83 -5.83 -11.06
N PRO A 54 3.22 -5.29 -12.14
CA PRO A 54 3.92 -4.46 -13.12
C PRO A 54 4.13 -3.03 -12.57
N ILE A 55 4.88 -2.91 -11.46
CA ILE A 55 5.25 -1.66 -10.81
C ILE A 55 6.77 -1.46 -10.90
N MET A 56 7.22 -0.21 -11.00
CA MET A 56 8.63 0.14 -11.16
C MET A 56 9.50 -0.55 -10.10
N PRO A 57 10.62 -1.21 -10.49
CA PRO A 57 11.50 -1.90 -9.55
C PRO A 57 12.05 -0.97 -8.46
N VAL A 58 12.28 -1.51 -7.26
CA VAL A 58 12.82 -0.74 -6.12
C VAL A 58 14.13 -0.03 -6.47
N ASP A 59 15.00 -0.68 -7.24
CA ASP A 59 16.30 -0.12 -7.63
C ASP A 59 16.17 1.06 -8.60
N GLU A 60 15.10 1.12 -9.38
CA GLU A 60 14.81 2.25 -10.26
C GLU A 60 14.16 3.40 -9.48
N VAL A 61 13.21 3.10 -8.60
CA VAL A 61 12.58 4.09 -7.72
C VAL A 61 13.62 4.77 -6.82
N LYS A 62 14.58 4.00 -6.28
CA LYS A 62 15.66 4.53 -5.43
C LYS A 62 16.57 5.55 -6.13
N LYS A 63 16.67 5.49 -7.47
CA LYS A 63 17.44 6.46 -8.28
C LYS A 63 16.68 7.78 -8.50
N LYS A 64 15.38 7.82 -8.21
CA LYS A 64 14.55 9.02 -8.34
C LYS A 64 14.72 9.92 -7.10
N TYR A 65 14.19 11.14 -7.18
CA TYR A 65 14.20 12.07 -6.06
C TYR A 65 13.33 11.56 -4.89
N ARG A 66 13.67 11.93 -3.65
CA ARG A 66 12.84 11.65 -2.47
C ARG A 66 11.48 12.34 -2.64
N GLY A 67 10.40 11.61 -2.45
CA GLY A 67 9.04 12.06 -2.75
C GLY A 67 8.48 11.43 -4.03
N PHE A 68 9.34 10.94 -4.94
CA PHE A 68 8.88 10.25 -6.14
C PHE A 68 8.05 9.01 -5.78
N PHE A 69 6.94 8.80 -6.48
CA PHE A 69 6.16 7.59 -6.38
C PHE A 69 5.76 7.07 -7.76
N ASP A 70 5.64 5.75 -7.86
CA ASP A 70 5.05 5.04 -8.98
C ASP A 70 3.81 4.29 -8.49
N HIS A 71 2.81 4.12 -9.36
CA HIS A 71 1.59 3.43 -8.98
C HIS A 71 0.98 2.64 -10.13
N VAL A 72 0.26 1.57 -9.78
CA VAL A 72 -0.46 0.73 -10.74
C VAL A 72 -1.76 0.24 -10.09
N CYS A 73 -2.84 0.23 -10.86
CA CYS A 73 -4.02 -0.57 -10.54
C CYS A 73 -3.84 -1.95 -11.18
N ASN A 74 -3.56 -2.97 -10.38
CA ASN A 74 -3.44 -4.35 -10.84
C ASN A 74 -4.73 -5.09 -10.45
N GLY A 75 -5.65 -5.25 -11.40
CA GLY A 75 -6.99 -5.77 -11.12
C GLY A 75 -7.72 -4.89 -10.07
N PRO A 76 -8.25 -5.47 -8.98
CA PRO A 76 -8.95 -4.71 -7.95
C PRO A 76 -8.01 -4.03 -6.94
N VAL A 77 -6.70 -4.29 -7.00
CA VAL A 77 -5.75 -3.79 -6.01
C VAL A 77 -4.92 -2.66 -6.60
N TYR A 78 -5.05 -1.48 -6.00
CA TYR A 78 -4.16 -0.36 -6.19
C TYR A 78 -2.85 -0.61 -5.44
N VAL A 79 -1.72 -0.37 -6.10
CA VAL A 79 -0.38 -0.52 -5.53
C VAL A 79 0.41 0.76 -5.80
N CYS A 80 1.02 1.33 -4.77
CA CYS A 80 1.85 2.51 -4.84
C CYS A 80 3.22 2.21 -4.24
N ARG A 81 4.29 2.63 -4.91
CA ARG A 81 5.66 2.54 -4.44
C ARG A 81 6.23 3.93 -4.30
N TRP A 82 6.66 4.27 -3.09
CA TRP A 82 7.07 5.63 -2.73
C TRP A 82 8.52 5.64 -2.24
N ASN A 83 9.28 6.61 -2.72
CA ASN A 83 10.66 6.88 -2.31
C ASN A 83 10.70 7.87 -1.15
N ASP A 84 10.86 7.39 0.07
CA ASP A 84 11.13 8.23 1.24
C ASP A 84 12.53 7.91 1.85
N ASN A 85 12.70 7.92 3.17
CA ASN A 85 13.94 7.46 3.81
C ASN A 85 14.24 5.99 3.48
N ALA A 86 13.18 5.20 3.29
CA ALA A 86 13.22 3.86 2.74
C ALA A 86 12.14 3.73 1.65
N ILE A 87 12.34 2.84 0.69
CA ILE A 87 11.32 2.56 -0.32
C ILE A 87 10.19 1.77 0.33
N VAL A 88 8.99 2.36 0.31
CA VAL A 88 7.77 1.74 0.82
C VAL A 88 6.90 1.33 -0.35
N THR A 89 6.29 0.14 -0.27
CA THR A 89 5.21 -0.24 -1.20
C THR A 89 3.92 -0.39 -0.39
N LEU A 90 2.91 0.40 -0.72
CA LEU A 90 1.57 0.34 -0.16
C LEU A 90 0.65 -0.34 -1.19
N ALA A 91 -0.34 -1.09 -0.71
CA ALA A 91 -1.41 -1.59 -1.55
C ALA A 91 -2.76 -1.47 -0.85
N SER A 92 -3.81 -1.24 -1.62
CA SER A 92 -5.17 -1.11 -1.14
C SER A 92 -6.14 -1.69 -2.17
N ASN A 93 -7.23 -2.31 -1.71
CA ASN A 93 -8.25 -2.88 -2.59
C ASN A 93 -9.49 -2.00 -2.77
N HIS A 94 -9.48 -0.79 -2.21
CA HIS A 94 -10.62 0.12 -2.26
C HIS A 94 -10.23 1.59 -2.47
N LEU A 95 -8.96 1.92 -2.27
CA LEU A 95 -8.42 3.24 -2.59
C LEU A 95 -7.95 3.24 -4.04
N THR A 96 -8.19 4.36 -4.71
CA THR A 96 -7.63 4.69 -6.01
C THR A 96 -6.91 6.03 -5.91
N HIS A 97 -5.94 6.26 -6.79
CA HIS A 97 -5.34 7.58 -6.89
C HIS A 97 -6.31 8.53 -7.60
N HIS A 98 -6.97 9.40 -6.83
CA HIS A 98 -7.52 10.66 -7.34
C HIS A 98 -6.60 11.78 -6.86
N GLN A 99 -6.23 12.71 -7.77
CA GLN A 99 -5.42 13.87 -7.43
C GLN A 99 -6.14 14.70 -6.36
N SER A 100 -5.71 14.57 -5.11
CA SER A 100 -6.04 15.52 -4.05
C SER A 100 -4.88 16.51 -3.99
N ALA A 101 -5.22 17.80 -3.92
CA ALA A 101 -4.32 18.94 -4.08
C ALA A 101 -2.91 18.70 -3.53
N GLN A 102 -1.89 19.10 -4.31
CA GLN A 102 -0.48 19.02 -3.91
C GLN A 102 -0.31 19.54 -2.49
N CYS A 103 0.07 18.66 -1.57
CA CYS A 103 0.53 19.08 -0.26
C CYS A 103 1.84 19.83 -0.49
N SER A 104 1.84 21.14 -0.23
CA SER A 104 3.02 21.97 -0.37
C SER A 104 4.07 21.53 0.63
N ASP A 105 5.28 21.25 0.13
CA ASP A 105 6.45 20.87 0.91
C ASP A 105 6.63 21.83 2.09
N THR A 106 6.38 21.33 3.31
CA THR A 106 6.88 22.01 4.51
C THR A 106 8.38 21.77 4.55
N HIS A 107 9.14 22.74 4.03
CA HIS A 107 10.59 22.82 4.12
C HIS A 107 11.03 22.43 5.55
N SER A 108 11.66 21.27 5.68
CA SER A 108 12.42 20.93 6.87
C SER A 108 13.50 22.01 7.03
N ARG A 109 13.34 22.89 8.01
CA ARG A 109 14.34 23.88 8.41
C ARG A 109 15.66 23.14 8.65
N LYS A 110 16.66 23.38 7.79
CA LYS A 110 18.06 23.08 8.09
C LYS A 110 18.40 23.79 9.40
N ARG A 111 18.69 23.04 10.47
CA ARG A 111 19.41 23.60 11.62
C ARG A 111 20.83 23.84 11.15
N SER A 112 21.20 25.11 11.04
CA SER A 112 22.58 25.54 10.87
C SER A 112 23.27 25.43 12.24
N THR A 113 24.40 24.73 12.28
CA THR A 113 25.47 24.92 13.25
C THR A 113 26.76 24.96 12.47
#